data_AF-A0A7W7XZA3-F1
#
_entry.id   AF-A0A7W7XZA3-F1
#
_cell.length_a   1.000
_cell.length_b   1.000
_cell.length_c   1.000
_cell.angle_alpha   90.00
_cell.angle_beta   90.00
_cell.angle_gamma   90.00
#
_symmetry.space_group_name_H-M   'P 1'
#
loop_
_entity.id
_entity.type
_entity.pdbx_description
1 polymer ?
#
loop_
_entity_poly.entity_id
_entity_poly.type
_entity_poly.pdbx_seq_one_letter_code
_entity_poly.pdbx_strand_id
1 'polypeptide(L)'
;MQQTRGFTLIELMVVIAIVAILAAVAIPAYNEQVRKGRRAEAFRSVGQLQLDLERWRAENPSYACPTSPCTTAGYPTLPLSDYYTIAISSATAGNYTITATPKGVQAGDRCGTLTATRQNKPAWGTPACNQ
;
A
#
# COMPACT_ATOMS: atom_id res chain seq x y z
N MET A 1 48.74 -20.37 -33.48
CA MET A 1 47.56 -19.56 -33.85
C MET A 1 46.43 -19.91 -32.89
N GLN A 2 46.11 -19.03 -31.94
CA GLN A 2 44.95 -19.24 -31.06
C GLN A 2 43.68 -18.97 -31.88
N GLN A 3 42.84 -19.98 -32.05
CA GLN A 3 41.53 -19.80 -32.67
C GLN A 3 40.62 -19.05 -31.70
N THR A 4 40.21 -17.85 -32.08
CA THR A 4 39.11 -17.12 -31.44
C THR A 4 37.82 -17.89 -31.65
N ARG A 5 37.33 -18.55 -30.60
CA ARG A 5 36.01 -19.18 -30.58
C ARG A 5 34.96 -18.07 -30.46
N GLY A 6 34.17 -17.87 -31.53
CA GLY A 6 33.02 -16.98 -31.53
C GLY A 6 31.77 -17.68 -30.97
N PHE A 7 30.83 -16.90 -30.43
CA PHE A 7 29.51 -17.37 -30.01
C PHE A 7 28.67 -17.77 -31.23
N THR A 8 27.96 -18.89 -31.14
CA THR A 8 27.03 -19.30 -32.21
C THR A 8 25.67 -18.62 -32.06
N LEU A 9 24.97 -18.40 -33.18
CA LEU A 9 23.61 -17.86 -33.16
C LEU A 9 22.65 -18.78 -32.39
N ILE A 10 22.85 -20.11 -32.48
CA ILE A 10 22.02 -21.08 -31.77
C ILE A 10 22.21 -21.01 -30.25
N GLU A 11 23.45 -20.82 -29.77
CA GLU A 11 23.70 -20.59 -28.34
C GLU A 11 22.97 -19.35 -27.83
N LEU A 12 23.00 -18.26 -28.59
CA LEU A 12 22.28 -17.04 -28.22
C LEU A 12 20.76 -17.26 -28.19
N MET A 13 20.20 -17.98 -29.16
CA MET A 13 18.76 -18.28 -29.19
C MET A 13 18.31 -19.12 -28.00
N VAL A 14 19.11 -20.12 -27.60
CA VAL A 14 18.81 -20.95 -26.43
C VAL A 14 18.88 -20.12 -25.14
N VAL A 15 19.88 -19.25 -25.00
CA VAL A 15 20.00 -18.36 -23.84
C VAL A 15 18.79 -17.44 -23.72
N ILE A 16 18.37 -16.80 -24.82
CA ILE A 16 17.19 -15.91 -24.81
C ILE A 16 15.92 -16.69 -24.48
N ALA A 17 15.75 -17.90 -25.01
CA ALA A 17 14.60 -18.75 -24.69
C ALA A 17 14.54 -19.07 -23.19
N ILE A 18 15.68 -19.42 -22.56
CA ILE A 18 15.75 -19.68 -21.12
C ILE A 18 15.42 -18.40 -20.32
N VAL A 19 15.99 -17.26 -20.68
CA VAL A 19 15.73 -15.98 -20.01
C VAL A 19 14.25 -15.59 -20.11
N ALA A 20 13.61 -15.81 -21.26
CA ALA A 20 12.19 -15.52 -21.45
C ALA A 20 11.29 -16.36 -20.53
N ILE A 21 11.59 -17.66 -20.38
CA ILE A 21 10.85 -18.55 -19.47
C ILE A 21 11.01 -18.10 -18.02
N LEU A 22 12.24 -17.78 -17.60
CA LEU A 22 12.51 -17.30 -16.24
C LEU A 22 11.80 -15.97 -15.96
N ALA A 23 11.86 -15.02 -16.90
CA ALA A 23 11.22 -13.72 -16.77
C ALA A 23 9.69 -13.83 -16.62
N ALA A 24 9.05 -14.75 -17.36
CA ALA A 24 7.61 -14.97 -17.29
C ALA A 24 7.11 -15.35 -15.89
N VAL A 25 7.93 -16.05 -15.09
CA VAL A 25 7.60 -16.42 -13.70
C VAL A 25 8.12 -15.39 -12.71
N ALA A 26 9.34 -14.88 -12.91
CA ALA A 26 10.00 -14.00 -11.96
C ALA A 26 9.35 -12.62 -11.85
N ILE A 27 8.92 -12.02 -12.98
CA ILE A 27 8.34 -10.67 -13.00
C ILE A 27 7.03 -10.59 -12.19
N PRO A 28 6.01 -11.44 -12.40
CA PRO A 28 4.78 -11.36 -11.60
C PRO A 28 5.04 -11.66 -10.12
N ALA A 29 5.95 -12.59 -9.81
CA ALA A 29 6.32 -12.90 -8.44
C ALA A 29 6.99 -11.70 -7.74
N TYR A 30 7.93 -11.02 -8.42
CA TYR A 30 8.58 -9.82 -7.90
C TYR A 30 7.57 -8.68 -7.68
N ASN A 31 6.69 -8.43 -8.65
CA ASN A 31 5.65 -7.41 -8.53
C ASN A 31 4.73 -7.66 -7.32
N GLU A 32 4.40 -8.92 -7.02
CA GLU A 32 3.61 -9.25 -5.83
C GLU A 32 4.37 -8.97 -4.52
N GLN A 33 5.68 -9.25 -4.47
CA GLN A 33 6.49 -8.91 -3.28
C GLN A 33 6.55 -7.40 -3.06
N VAL A 34 6.72 -6.62 -4.12
CA VAL A 34 6.69 -5.16 -4.05
C VAL A 34 5.31 -4.66 -3.57
N ARG A 35 4.22 -5.22 -4.09
CA ARG A 35 2.84 -4.91 -3.64
C ARG A 35 2.65 -5.25 -2.16
N LYS A 36 3.19 -6.37 -1.69
CA LYS A 36 3.16 -6.75 -0.27
C LYS A 36 3.88 -5.73 0.62
N GLY A 37 5.04 -5.24 0.19
CA GLY A 37 5.76 -4.16 0.89
C GLY A 37 4.93 -2.89 1.00
N ARG A 38 4.31 -2.45 -0.10
CA ARG A 38 3.43 -1.27 -0.14
C ARG A 38 2.19 -1.43 0.74
N ARG A 39 1.62 -2.63 0.81
CA ARG A 39 0.53 -2.95 1.76
C ARG A 39 0.99 -2.79 3.20
N ALA A 40 2.17 -3.31 3.55
CA ALA A 40 2.71 -3.17 4.90
C ALA A 40 2.93 -1.69 5.28
N GLU A 41 3.40 -0.88 4.34
CA GLU A 41 3.52 0.57 4.53
C GLU A 41 2.16 1.23 4.79
N ALA A 42 1.16 0.98 3.93
CA ALA A 42 -0.19 1.51 4.13
C ALA A 42 -0.81 1.09 5.47
N PHE A 43 -0.59 -0.17 5.88
CA PHE A 43 -1.04 -0.67 7.17
C PHE A 43 -0.43 0.11 8.34
N ARG A 44 0.88 0.37 8.29
CA ARG A 44 1.58 1.18 9.31
C ARG A 44 1.09 2.62 9.31
N SER A 45 0.93 3.24 8.14
CA SER A 45 0.45 4.62 8.03
C SER A 45 -0.98 4.79 8.57
N VAL A 46 -1.87 3.84 8.28
CA VAL A 46 -3.24 3.86 8.83
C VAL A 46 -3.23 3.61 10.34
N GLY A 47 -2.42 2.67 10.84
CA GLY A 47 -2.28 2.44 12.27
C GLY A 47 -1.74 3.67 13.01
N GLN A 48 -0.76 4.37 12.42
CA GLN A 48 -0.26 5.63 12.97
C GLN A 48 -1.35 6.70 13.01
N LEU A 49 -2.15 6.82 11.95
CA LEU A 49 -3.27 7.75 11.89
C LEU A 49 -4.35 7.44 12.94
N GLN A 50 -4.60 6.17 13.27
CA GLN A 50 -5.48 5.81 14.41
C GLN A 50 -4.92 6.34 15.73
N LEU A 51 -3.62 6.15 15.98
CA LEU A 51 -2.98 6.67 17.21
C LEU A 51 -3.07 8.20 17.29
N ASP A 52 -2.85 8.89 16.17
CA ASP A 52 -2.91 10.35 16.14
C ASP A 52 -4.35 10.87 16.33
N LEU A 53 -5.37 10.15 15.85
CA LEU A 53 -6.77 10.45 16.14
C LEU A 53 -7.13 10.23 17.62
N GLU A 54 -6.59 9.20 18.27
CA GLU A 54 -6.77 9.00 19.71
C GLU A 54 -6.08 10.09 20.54
N ARG A 55 -4.90 10.55 20.11
CA ARG A 55 -4.23 11.72 20.72
C ARG A 55 -5.09 12.97 20.60
N TRP A 56 -5.62 13.24 19.41
CA TRP A 56 -6.55 14.35 19.18
C TRP A 56 -7.78 14.27 20.11
N ARG A 57 -8.33 13.07 20.30
CA ARG A 57 -9.50 12.85 21.17
C ARG A 57 -9.22 13.09 22.65
N ALA A 58 -7.97 12.97 23.08
CA ALA A 58 -7.59 13.27 24.47
C ALA A 58 -7.77 14.76 24.80
N GLU A 59 -7.63 15.64 23.81
CA GLU A 59 -7.72 17.09 23.98
C GLU A 59 -9.06 17.66 23.47
N ASN A 60 -9.79 16.90 22.64
CA ASN A 60 -10.98 17.37 21.93
C ASN A 60 -12.19 16.43 22.14
N PRO A 61 -13.42 16.95 22.20
CA PRO A 61 -14.63 16.16 22.42
C PRO A 61 -15.05 15.30 21.22
N SER A 62 -14.39 15.42 20.06
CA SER A 62 -14.78 14.76 18.81
C SER A 62 -13.57 14.44 17.93
N TYR A 63 -13.68 13.38 17.11
CA TYR A 63 -12.69 13.05 16.07
C TYR A 63 -12.89 13.87 14.79
N ALA A 64 -14.04 14.52 14.65
CA ALA A 64 -14.34 15.34 13.49
C ALA A 64 -13.40 16.55 13.43
N CYS A 65 -12.92 16.87 12.24
CA CYS A 65 -12.24 18.14 12.04
C CYS A 65 -13.27 19.28 12.14
N PRO A 66 -12.98 20.36 12.88
CA PRO A 66 -13.91 21.47 13.03
C PRO A 66 -14.05 22.32 11.76
N THR A 67 -13.10 22.24 10.82
CA THR A 67 -13.09 23.02 9.57
C THR A 67 -12.80 22.12 8.36
N SER A 68 -13.35 22.47 7.19
CA SER A 68 -13.09 21.80 5.92
C SER A 68 -12.62 22.82 4.89
N PRO A 69 -11.41 22.69 4.29
CA PRO A 69 -10.43 21.63 4.52
C PRO A 69 -9.86 21.67 5.95
N CYS A 70 -9.41 20.51 6.43
CA CYS A 70 -8.91 20.42 7.79
C CYS A 70 -7.50 21.03 7.92
N THR A 71 -7.44 22.25 8.44
CA THR A 71 -6.17 22.99 8.66
C THR A 71 -5.92 23.27 10.15
N THR A 72 -6.69 22.63 11.03
CA THR A 72 -6.59 22.84 12.47
C THR A 72 -5.28 22.29 13.01
N ALA A 73 -4.51 23.15 13.69
CA ALA A 73 -3.27 22.74 14.35
C ALA A 73 -3.54 21.62 15.35
N GLY A 74 -2.69 20.59 15.35
CA GLY A 74 -2.84 19.40 16.18
C GLY A 74 -3.77 18.33 15.61
N TYR A 75 -4.58 18.62 14.57
CA TYR A 75 -5.33 17.58 13.89
C TYR A 75 -4.38 16.67 13.08
N PRO A 76 -4.63 15.36 13.00
CA PRO A 76 -3.73 14.44 12.31
C PRO A 76 -3.52 14.81 10.83
N THR A 77 -2.26 14.88 10.43
CA THR A 77 -1.89 15.05 9.03
C THR A 77 -2.09 13.74 8.27
N LEU A 78 -2.76 13.79 7.12
CA LEU A 78 -2.95 12.59 6.30
C LEU A 78 -1.61 12.12 5.70
N PRO A 79 -1.24 10.84 5.88
CA PRO A 79 -0.03 10.31 5.28
C PRO A 79 -0.09 10.38 3.76
N LEU A 80 0.99 10.87 3.15
CA LEU A 80 1.15 10.87 1.70
C LEU A 80 1.70 9.51 1.24
N SER A 81 1.16 9.01 0.14
CA SER A 81 1.64 7.79 -0.50
C SER A 81 1.43 7.89 -2.02
N ASP A 82 2.37 7.35 -2.79
CA ASP A 82 2.25 7.23 -4.24
C ASP A 82 1.33 6.07 -4.65
N TYR A 83 1.09 5.13 -3.75
CA TYR A 83 0.38 3.88 -4.02
C TYR A 83 -1.01 3.81 -3.41
N TYR A 84 -1.26 4.61 -2.36
CA TYR A 84 -2.55 4.68 -1.68
C TYR A 84 -3.00 6.13 -1.53
N THR A 85 -4.32 6.32 -1.59
CA THR A 85 -4.98 7.54 -1.11
C THR A 85 -5.52 7.25 0.27
N ILE A 86 -4.89 7.83 1.30
CA ILE A 86 -5.31 7.67 2.69
C ILE A 86 -6.20 8.84 3.06
N ALA A 87 -7.39 8.54 3.55
CA ALA A 87 -8.39 9.53 3.93
C ALA A 87 -9.15 9.10 5.19
N ILE A 88 -9.60 10.09 5.95
CA ILE A 88 -10.61 9.91 6.98
C ILE A 88 -11.97 10.10 6.28
N SER A 89 -12.64 9.01 5.95
CA SER A 89 -13.89 9.01 5.17
C SER A 89 -15.11 9.39 6.00
N SER A 90 -15.04 9.18 7.31
CA SER A 90 -16.01 9.71 8.26
C SER A 90 -15.33 9.97 9.61
N ALA A 91 -15.76 11.02 10.29
CA ALA A 91 -15.33 11.32 11.66
C ALA A 91 -16.48 11.98 12.42
N THR A 92 -16.76 11.46 13.61
CA THR A 92 -17.85 11.87 14.50
C THR A 92 -17.32 12.03 15.93
N ALA A 93 -18.19 12.35 16.88
CA ALA A 93 -17.79 12.49 18.28
C ALA A 93 -17.20 11.20 18.90
N GLY A 94 -17.72 10.04 18.48
CA GLY A 94 -17.39 8.74 19.08
C GLY A 94 -16.73 7.73 18.15
N ASN A 95 -16.66 8.02 16.84
CA ASN A 95 -16.16 7.06 15.86
C ASN A 95 -15.55 7.76 14.64
N TYR A 96 -14.73 7.03 13.91
CA TYR A 96 -14.16 7.44 12.64
C TYR A 96 -13.93 6.23 11.74
N THR A 97 -13.83 6.47 10.44
CA THR A 97 -13.40 5.49 9.44
C THR A 97 -12.23 6.04 8.66
N ILE A 98 -11.11 5.32 8.64
CA ILE A 98 -9.96 5.57 7.79
C ILE A 98 -9.99 4.57 6.64
N THR A 99 -9.71 5.06 5.44
CA THR A 99 -9.58 4.24 4.23
C THR A 99 -8.25 4.50 3.55
N ALA A 100 -7.54 3.44 3.15
CA ALA A 100 -6.44 3.53 2.20
C ALA A 100 -6.85 2.86 0.88
N THR A 101 -7.20 3.68 -0.11
CA THR A 101 -7.65 3.20 -1.43
C THR A 101 -6.44 3.07 -2.36
N PRO A 102 -6.21 1.89 -2.98
CA PRO A 102 -5.08 1.70 -3.87
C PRO A 102 -5.21 2.56 -5.14
N LYS A 103 -4.09 3.10 -5.63
CA LYS A 103 -4.02 3.91 -6.87
C LYS A 103 -2.80 3.53 -7.72
N GLY A 104 -2.76 4.03 -8.95
CA GLY A 104 -1.66 3.80 -9.88
C GLY A 104 -1.37 2.30 -10.07
N VAL A 105 -0.10 1.90 -9.96
CA VAL A 105 0.34 0.50 -10.10
C VAL A 105 -0.23 -0.45 -9.04
N GLN A 106 -0.78 0.08 -7.95
CA GLN A 106 -1.42 -0.68 -6.88
C GLN A 106 -2.94 -0.87 -7.11
N ALA A 107 -3.57 -0.14 -8.05
CA ALA A 107 -5.02 -0.15 -8.24
C ALA A 107 -5.61 -1.55 -8.51
N GLY A 108 -4.85 -2.42 -9.18
CA GLY A 108 -5.22 -3.81 -9.45
C GLY A 108 -4.76 -4.81 -8.37
N ASP A 109 -4.52 -4.37 -7.13
CA ASP A 109 -4.17 -5.27 -6.04
C ASP A 109 -5.39 -6.04 -5.53
N ARG A 110 -5.25 -7.36 -5.38
CA ARG A 110 -6.33 -8.26 -4.95
C ARG A 110 -6.82 -8.02 -3.52
N CYS A 111 -6.03 -7.30 -2.71
CA CYS A 111 -6.38 -7.00 -1.32
C CYS A 111 -7.36 -5.82 -1.19
N GLY A 112 -7.53 -5.02 -2.25
CA GLY A 112 -8.47 -3.91 -2.30
C GLY A 112 -8.15 -2.79 -1.31
N THR A 113 -9.19 -2.13 -0.82
CA THR A 113 -9.08 -1.00 0.12
C THR A 113 -8.83 -1.49 1.53
N LEU A 114 -7.85 -0.88 2.23
CA LEU A 114 -7.65 -1.07 3.66
C LEU A 114 -8.63 -0.16 4.41
N THR A 115 -9.36 -0.72 5.38
CA THR A 115 -10.29 0.04 6.22
C THR A 115 -9.91 -0.14 7.69
N ALA A 116 -9.95 0.96 8.45
CA ALA A 116 -9.81 0.92 9.90
C ALA A 116 -10.89 1.79 10.54
N THR A 117 -11.37 1.40 11.71
CA THR A 117 -12.29 2.20 12.51
C THR A 117 -11.69 2.46 13.88
N ARG A 118 -12.39 3.18 14.76
CA ARG A 118 -11.92 3.35 16.14
C ARG A 118 -11.69 2.01 16.87
N GLN A 119 -12.61 1.06 16.68
CA GLN A 119 -12.60 -0.21 17.43
C GLN A 119 -11.83 -1.33 16.73
N ASN A 120 -11.73 -1.24 15.40
CA ASN A 120 -11.13 -2.30 14.59
C ASN A 120 -9.73 -1.88 14.13
N LYS A 121 -8.79 -2.81 14.29
CA LYS A 121 -7.47 -2.72 13.63
C LYS A 121 -7.64 -2.59 12.10
N PRO A 122 -6.66 -2.04 11.38
CA PRO A 122 -6.73 -1.95 9.93
C PRO A 122 -6.90 -3.34 9.32
N ALA A 123 -7.80 -3.46 8.36
CA ALA A 123 -8.09 -4.71 7.66
C ALA A 123 -8.34 -4.47 6.17
N TRP A 124 -7.74 -5.31 5.33
CA TRP A 124 -7.96 -5.35 3.89
C TRP A 124 -9.34 -5.91 3.57
N GLY A 125 -9.96 -5.40 2.52
CA GLY A 125 -11.27 -5.87 2.05
C GLY A 125 -11.30 -7.37 1.74
N THR A 126 -10.16 -7.94 1.33
CA THR A 126 -10.02 -9.39 1.11
C THR A 126 -9.43 -10.08 2.35
N PRO A 127 -10.15 -11.00 3.03
CA PRO A 127 -9.70 -11.62 4.27
C PRO A 127 -8.36 -12.37 4.17
N ALA A 128 -8.08 -12.98 3.02
CA ALA A 128 -6.82 -13.69 2.77
C ALA A 128 -5.58 -12.78 2.84
N CYS A 129 -5.75 -11.46 2.79
CA CYS A 129 -4.68 -10.47 2.90
C CYS A 129 -4.43 -9.99 4.35
N ASN A 130 -5.23 -10.46 5.32
CA ASN A 130 -5.14 -10.07 6.73
C ASN A 130 -4.39 -11.10 7.60
N GLN A 131 -3.69 -12.04 6.95
CA GLN A 131 -2.86 -13.07 7.57
C GLN A 131 -1.43 -12.57 7.79
#